data_AF-A0A6N2VCF9-F1
#
_entry.id   AF-A0A6N2VCF9-F1
#
_cell.length_a   1.000
_cell.length_b   1.000
_cell.length_c   1.000
_cell.angle_alpha   90.00
_cell.angle_beta   90.00
_cell.angle_gamma   90.00
#
_symmetry.space_group_name_H-M   'P 1'
#
loop_
_entity.id
_entity.type
_entity.pdbx_description
1 polymer ?
#
loop_
_entity_poly.entity_id
_entity_poly.type
_entity_poly.pdbx_seq_one_letter_code
_entity_poly.pdbx_strand_id
1 'polypeptide(L)'
;MKIEHFRQLINTELQLKKDMEVFIKAAVKESQCRISLTVTESAEGAELEREDYPVISTLYGRHDNPQIRLTEVYLDEHDEIYADGIDDDTGEKRREFYIYPEHYSDVLFFIGHVLNLV
;
A
#
# COMPACT_ATOMS: atom_id res chain seq x y z
N MET A 1 6.63 24.53 -20.34
CA MET A 1 6.06 24.55 -18.97
C MET A 1 6.65 25.75 -18.22
N LYS A 2 5.84 26.65 -17.67
CA LYS A 2 6.34 27.85 -16.95
C LYS A 2 6.76 27.47 -15.52
N ILE A 3 7.81 28.12 -14.99
CA ILE A 3 8.36 27.83 -13.64
C ILE A 3 7.30 27.96 -12.54
N GLU A 4 6.38 28.92 -12.64
CA GLU A 4 5.27 29.09 -11.68
C GLU A 4 4.33 27.88 -11.64
N HIS A 5 4.02 27.31 -12.81
CA HIS A 5 3.18 26.11 -12.90
C HIS A 5 3.89 24.91 -12.26
N PHE A 6 5.20 24.76 -12.46
CA PHE A 6 5.96 23.72 -11.77
C PHE A 6 5.90 23.86 -10.24
N ARG A 7 6.02 25.09 -9.70
CA ARG A 7 5.88 25.32 -8.25
C ARG A 7 4.50 24.97 -7.72
N GLN A 8 3.44 25.29 -8.48
CA GLN A 8 2.08 24.91 -8.14
C GLN A 8 1.94 23.38 -8.09
N LEU A 9 2.44 22.66 -9.10
CA LEU A 9 2.39 21.20 -9.14
C LEU A 9 3.08 20.57 -7.92
N ILE A 10 4.29 21.03 -7.57
CA ILE A 10 5.01 20.52 -6.39
C ILE A 10 4.23 20.80 -5.09
N ASN A 11 3.65 21.99 -4.95
CA ASN A 11 2.87 22.31 -3.75
C ASN A 11 1.60 21.45 -3.65
N THR A 12 0.93 21.20 -4.78
CA THR A 12 -0.23 20.31 -4.85
C THR A 12 0.15 18.87 -4.51
N GLU A 13 1.25 18.36 -5.05
CA GLU A 13 1.74 17.02 -4.75
C GLU A 13 2.06 16.86 -3.25
N LEU A 14 2.73 17.84 -2.65
CA LEU A 14 3.06 17.84 -1.22
C LEU A 14 1.82 17.85 -0.34
N GLN A 15 0.80 18.63 -0.69
CA GLN A 15 -0.45 18.64 0.05
C GLN A 15 -1.19 17.31 -0.10
N LEU A 16 -1.26 16.77 -1.31
CA LEU A 16 -1.93 15.50 -1.58
C LEU A 16 -1.28 14.36 -0.79
N LYS A 17 0.07 14.29 -0.71
CA LYS A 17 0.77 13.29 0.10
C LYS A 17 0.39 13.36 1.58
N LYS A 18 0.26 14.56 2.15
CA LYS A 18 -0.20 14.74 3.54
C LYS A 18 -1.64 14.27 3.71
N ASP A 19 -2.51 14.60 2.77
CA ASP A 19 -3.92 14.22 2.82
C ASP A 19 -4.06 12.68 2.71
N MET A 20 -3.26 12.03 1.86
CA MET A 20 -3.18 10.56 1.79
C MET A 20 -2.71 9.95 3.11
N GLU A 21 -1.63 10.47 3.70
CA GLU A 21 -1.11 9.98 4.98
C GLU A 21 -2.18 10.02 6.09
N VAL A 22 -2.86 11.18 6.21
CA VAL A 22 -3.92 11.38 7.19
C VAL A 22 -5.05 10.39 6.98
N PHE A 23 -5.49 10.20 5.72
CA PHE A 23 -6.54 9.26 5.39
C PHE A 23 -6.13 7.82 5.70
N ILE A 24 -4.94 7.38 5.25
CA ILE A 24 -4.44 6.02 5.46
C ILE A 24 -4.41 5.71 6.96
N LYS A 25 -3.84 6.60 7.77
CA LYS A 25 -3.79 6.42 9.24
C LYS A 25 -5.19 6.35 9.86
N ALA A 26 -6.10 7.21 9.45
CA ALA A 26 -7.48 7.18 9.96
C ALA A 26 -8.20 5.87 9.60
N ALA A 27 -8.16 5.47 8.33
CA ALA A 27 -8.80 4.24 7.84
C ALA A 27 -8.27 2.99 8.56
N VAL A 28 -6.94 2.90 8.75
CA VAL A 28 -6.32 1.77 9.45
C VAL A 28 -6.73 1.75 10.94
N LYS A 29 -6.79 2.91 11.62
CA LYS A 29 -7.26 3.00 13.02
C LYS A 29 -8.72 2.59 13.18
N GLU A 30 -9.58 2.99 12.25
CA GLU A 30 -10.99 2.57 12.23
C GLU A 30 -11.14 1.05 12.01
N SER A 31 -10.16 0.43 11.35
CA SER A 31 -10.10 -1.01 11.04
C SER A 31 -9.33 -1.82 12.09
N GLN A 32 -9.43 -1.48 13.38
CA GLN A 32 -8.69 -2.20 14.46
C GLN A 32 -7.17 -2.23 14.25
N CYS A 33 -6.62 -1.15 13.68
CA CYS A 33 -5.20 -0.96 13.36
C CYS A 33 -4.64 -1.88 12.26
N ARG A 34 -5.48 -2.59 11.49
CA ARG A 34 -5.04 -3.45 10.40
C ARG A 34 -6.10 -3.62 9.31
N ILE A 35 -5.70 -3.43 8.06
CA ILE A 35 -6.53 -3.68 6.88
C ILE A 35 -5.88 -4.83 6.10
N SER A 36 -6.57 -5.96 5.99
CA SER A 36 -6.05 -7.17 5.34
C SER A 36 -6.95 -7.57 4.17
N LEU A 37 -6.33 -7.90 3.04
CA LEU A 37 -7.00 -8.47 1.88
C LEU A 37 -7.44 -9.90 2.20
N THR A 38 -8.72 -10.18 2.03
CA THR A 38 -9.24 -11.55 2.06
C THR A 38 -9.30 -12.07 0.63
N VAL A 39 -8.32 -12.87 0.24
CA VAL A 39 -8.38 -13.56 -1.05
C VAL A 39 -9.27 -14.79 -0.86
N THR A 40 -10.42 -14.81 -1.54
CA THR A 40 -11.28 -16.00 -1.54
C THR A 40 -10.65 -17.01 -2.48
N GLU A 41 -10.12 -18.10 -1.93
CA GLU A 41 -9.66 -19.24 -2.72
C GLU A 41 -10.82 -19.71 -3.61
N SER A 42 -10.76 -19.38 -4.89
CA SER A 42 -11.73 -19.85 -5.86
C SER A 42 -11.43 -21.32 -6.13
N ALA A 43 -12.06 -22.17 -5.32
CA ALA A 43 -11.92 -23.62 -5.28
C ALA A 43 -10.57 -24.14 -4.75
N GLU A 44 -10.66 -25.09 -3.82
CA GLU A 44 -9.54 -25.80 -3.18
C GLU A 44 -8.48 -26.22 -4.22
N GLY A 45 -7.28 -25.62 -4.14
CA GLY A 45 -6.14 -25.96 -4.98
C GLY A 45 -5.80 -25.01 -6.14
N ALA A 46 -6.51 -23.88 -6.29
CA ALA A 46 -6.08 -22.82 -7.21
C ALA A 46 -4.88 -22.04 -6.62
N GLU A 47 -3.78 -21.96 -7.36
CA GLU A 47 -2.67 -21.06 -7.02
C GLU A 47 -3.15 -19.61 -7.20
N LEU A 48 -2.96 -18.75 -6.19
CA LEU A 48 -3.33 -17.34 -6.28
C LEU A 48 -2.49 -16.65 -7.35
N GLU A 49 -3.16 -16.13 -8.37
CA GLU A 49 -2.50 -15.46 -9.48
C GLU A 49 -2.23 -13.99 -9.13
N ARG A 50 -1.50 -13.31 -10.00
CA ARG A 50 -1.10 -11.92 -9.81
C ARG A 50 -2.31 -10.99 -9.77
N GLU A 51 -3.31 -11.33 -10.57
CA GLU A 51 -4.57 -10.62 -10.80
C GLU A 51 -5.49 -10.63 -9.57
N ASP A 52 -5.26 -11.55 -8.62
CA ASP A 52 -6.01 -11.64 -7.37
C ASP A 52 -5.60 -10.54 -6.36
N TYR A 53 -4.56 -9.76 -6.67
CA TYR A 53 -4.03 -8.71 -5.81
C TYR A 53 -4.26 -7.34 -6.46
N PRO A 54 -4.92 -6.40 -5.78
CA PRO A 54 -5.28 -5.11 -6.37
C PRO A 54 -4.08 -4.20 -6.62
N VAL A 55 -2.95 -4.45 -5.93
CA VAL A 55 -1.77 -3.59 -5.94
C VAL A 55 -0.50 -4.42 -5.89
N ILE A 56 0.44 -4.06 -6.77
CA ILE A 56 1.83 -4.50 -6.74
C ILE A 56 2.68 -3.25 -6.64
N SER A 57 3.45 -3.13 -5.57
CA SER A 57 4.27 -1.95 -5.29
C SER A 57 5.73 -2.35 -5.16
N THR A 58 6.64 -1.50 -5.64
CA THR A 58 8.07 -1.67 -5.36
C THR A 58 8.36 -1.09 -3.99
N LEU A 59 8.63 -1.93 -3.00
CA LEU A 59 8.89 -1.50 -1.62
C LEU A 59 10.38 -1.55 -1.30
N TYR A 60 10.83 -0.76 -0.33
CA TYR A 60 12.23 -0.76 0.10
C TYR A 60 12.45 -1.82 1.17
N GLY A 61 13.16 -2.89 0.79
CA GLY A 61 13.65 -3.91 1.71
C GLY A 61 14.98 -3.51 2.34
N ARG A 62 15.47 -4.35 3.25
CA ARG A 62 16.75 -4.10 3.94
C ARG A 62 17.96 -4.12 2.99
N HIS A 63 17.89 -4.94 1.94
CA HIS A 63 19.02 -5.21 1.03
C HIS A 63 18.62 -5.13 -0.45
N ASP A 64 17.36 -4.86 -0.74
CA ASP A 64 16.73 -4.99 -2.04
C ASP A 64 15.48 -4.10 -2.13
N ASN A 65 14.90 -3.99 -3.34
CA ASN A 65 13.66 -3.26 -3.58
C ASN A 65 12.67 -4.17 -4.33
N PRO A 66 12.04 -5.14 -3.64
CA PRO A 66 11.18 -6.13 -4.29
C PRO A 66 9.86 -5.54 -4.81
N GLN A 67 9.28 -6.20 -5.81
CA GLN A 67 7.88 -6.01 -6.17
C GLN A 67 7.02 -6.86 -5.24
N ILE A 68 6.17 -6.20 -4.46
CA ILE A 68 5.34 -6.84 -3.44
C ILE A 68 3.88 -6.69 -3.81
N ARG A 69 3.19 -7.83 -3.97
CA ARG A 69 1.73 -7.91 -4.01
C ARG A 69 1.19 -7.63 -2.62
N LEU A 70 0.55 -6.48 -2.42
CA LEU A 70 0.12 -6.04 -1.08
C LEU A 70 -0.98 -6.97 -0.54
N THR A 71 -0.85 -7.36 0.72
CA THR A 71 -1.83 -8.20 1.42
C THR A 71 -2.38 -7.55 2.68
N GLU A 72 -1.59 -6.74 3.36
CA GLU A 72 -1.98 -6.11 4.61
C GLU A 72 -1.33 -4.74 4.72
N VAL A 73 -2.06 -3.78 5.31
CA VAL A 73 -1.56 -2.46 5.72
C VAL A 73 -1.93 -2.24 7.17
N TYR A 74 -0.98 -1.81 7.99
CA TYR A 74 -1.19 -1.63 9.44
C TYR A 74 -0.35 -0.47 9.98
N LEU A 75 -0.67 -0.06 11.20
CA LEU A 75 0.15 0.88 11.97
C LEU A 75 0.97 0.14 13.03
N ASP A 76 2.17 0.62 13.29
CA ASP A 76 2.96 0.20 14.46
C ASP A 76 2.55 0.97 15.73
N GLU A 77 3.31 0.82 16.80
CA GLU A 77 3.07 1.51 18.08
C GLU A 77 3.32 3.03 18.03
N HIS A 78 3.96 3.54 16.97
CA HIS A 78 4.30 4.95 16.75
C HIS A 78 3.44 5.62 15.67
N ASP A 79 2.34 4.99 15.24
CA ASP A 79 1.50 5.43 14.11
C ASP A 79 2.27 5.52 12.77
N GLU A 80 3.34 4.74 12.59
CA GLU A 80 4.02 4.57 11.31
C GLU A 80 3.31 3.53 10.45
N ILE A 81 3.29 3.74 9.14
CA ILE A 81 2.54 2.91 8.19
C ILE A 81 3.46 1.78 7.71
N TYR A 82 3.00 0.55 7.86
CA TYR A 82 3.67 -0.65 7.37
C TYR A 82 2.77 -1.47 6.46
N ALA A 83 3.38 -2.25 5.57
CA ALA A 83 2.68 -3.23 4.77
C ALA A 83 3.39 -4.59 4.74
N ASP A 84 2.56 -5.62 4.57
CA ASP A 84 2.98 -7.00 4.30
C ASP A 84 2.47 -7.41 2.93
N GLY A 85 3.15 -8.37 2.31
CA GLY A 85 2.74 -8.88 1.01
C GLY A 85 3.45 -10.15 0.60
N ILE A 86 3.20 -10.54 -0.64
CA ILE A 86 3.86 -11.65 -1.29
C ILE A 86 4.83 -11.08 -2.32
N ASP A 87 6.07 -11.53 -2.29
CA ASP A 87 7.08 -11.20 -3.30
C ASP A 87 6.61 -11.73 -4.67
N ASP A 88 6.55 -10.84 -5.67
CA ASP A 88 6.01 -11.14 -7.00
C ASP A 88 6.94 -12.09 -7.77
N ASP A 89 8.25 -12.07 -7.49
CA ASP A 89 9.24 -12.92 -8.16
C ASP A 89 9.36 -14.29 -7.50
N THR A 90 9.31 -14.35 -6.15
CA THR A 90 9.59 -15.59 -5.41
C THR A 90 8.35 -16.29 -4.86
N GLY A 91 7.22 -15.58 -4.75
CA GLY A 91 6.01 -16.07 -4.09
C GLY A 91 6.12 -16.14 -2.56
N GLU A 92 7.21 -15.66 -1.96
CA GLU A 92 7.42 -15.71 -0.52
C GLU A 92 6.67 -14.58 0.21
N LYS A 93 6.08 -14.87 1.37
CA LYS A 93 5.50 -13.83 2.24
C LYS A 93 6.62 -12.98 2.84
N ARG A 94 6.57 -11.68 2.62
CA ARG A 94 7.47 -10.67 3.17
C ARG A 94 6.70 -9.66 4.00
N ARG A 95 7.32 -9.16 5.08
CA ARG A 95 6.63 -8.40 6.12
C ARG A 95 7.39 -7.16 6.54
N GLU A 96 6.70 -6.26 7.23
CA GLU A 96 7.27 -5.10 7.92
C GLU A 96 7.96 -4.11 6.97
N PHE A 97 7.39 -3.92 5.76
CA PHE A 97 7.85 -2.85 4.88
C PHE A 97 7.34 -1.51 5.37
N TYR A 98 8.25 -0.60 5.71
CA TYR A 98 7.90 0.78 5.99
C TYR A 98 7.37 1.47 4.73
N ILE A 99 6.27 2.21 4.86
CA ILE A 99 5.63 2.93 3.76
C ILE A 99 6.06 4.39 3.74
N TYR A 100 6.87 4.72 2.73
CA TYR A 100 7.31 6.09 2.44
C TYR A 100 6.27 6.87 1.63
N PRO A 101 6.36 8.22 1.57
CA PRO A 101 5.38 9.05 0.87
C PRO A 101 5.18 8.74 -0.63
N GLU A 102 6.18 8.19 -1.30
CA GLU A 102 6.07 7.70 -2.68
C GLU A 102 5.16 6.47 -2.82
N HIS A 103 4.96 5.69 -1.75
CA HIS A 103 4.10 4.49 -1.75
C HIS A 103 2.65 4.81 -1.36
N TYR A 104 2.33 6.05 -1.00
CA TYR A 104 0.99 6.40 -0.49
C TYR A 104 -0.12 6.19 -1.51
N SER A 105 0.13 6.38 -2.80
CA SER A 105 -0.89 6.12 -3.83
C SER A 105 -1.29 4.64 -3.88
N ASP A 106 -0.30 3.76 -3.76
CA ASP A 106 -0.47 2.31 -3.86
C ASP A 106 -1.21 1.79 -2.62
N VAL A 107 -0.79 2.24 -1.44
CA VAL A 107 -1.45 1.92 -0.16
C VAL A 107 -2.88 2.48 -0.12
N LEU A 108 -3.10 3.70 -0.61
CA LEU A 108 -4.43 4.30 -0.68
C LEU A 108 -5.36 3.48 -1.57
N PHE A 109 -4.90 3.04 -2.75
CA PHE A 109 -5.70 2.23 -3.66
C PHE A 109 -5.98 0.85 -3.06
N PHE A 110 -5.00 0.22 -2.43
CA PHE A 110 -5.18 -1.05 -1.71
C PHE A 110 -6.27 -0.93 -0.63
N ILE A 111 -6.20 0.09 0.22
CA ILE A 111 -7.21 0.36 1.25
C ILE A 111 -8.59 0.59 0.60
N GLY A 112 -8.64 1.41 -0.45
CA GLY A 112 -9.86 1.66 -1.20
C GLY A 112 -10.49 0.36 -1.70
N HIS A 113 -9.69 -0.55 -2.26
CA HIS A 113 -10.16 -1.84 -2.75
C HIS A 113 -10.70 -2.72 -1.61
N VAL A 114 -9.93 -2.91 -0.54
CA VAL A 114 -10.33 -3.77 0.60
C VAL A 114 -11.59 -3.25 1.29
N LEU A 115 -11.75 -1.93 1.36
CA LEU A 115 -12.92 -1.28 1.95
C LEU A 115 -14.08 -1.07 0.94
N ASN A 116 -13.97 -1.56 -0.29
CA ASN A 116 -14.97 -1.41 -1.37
C ASN A 116 -15.34 0.05 -1.69
N LEU A 117 -14.35 0.94 -1.72
CA LEU A 117 -14.47 2.35 -2.08
C LEU A 117 -14.16 2.63 -3.55
N VAL A 118 -13.59 1.66 -4.27
CA VAL A 118 -13.23 1.71 -5.70
C VAL A 118 -13.61 0.42 -6.42
#